data_AF-E9DF90-F1
#
_entry.id   AF-E9DF90-F1
#
_cell.length_a   1.000
_cell.length_b   1.000
_cell.length_c   1.000
_cell.angle_alpha   90.00
_cell.angle_beta   90.00
_cell.angle_gamma   90.00
#
_symmetry.space_group_name_H-M   'P 1'
#
loop_
_entity.id
_entity.type
_entity.pdbx_description
1 polymer ?
#
loop_
_entity_poly.entity_id
_entity_poly.type
_entity_poly.pdbx_seq_one_letter_code
_entity_poly.pdbx_strand_id
1 'polypeptide(L)'
;MSYNRFIQSFKKIPKDLFRLNTSTTVRLPNGASMRPNSVTQQNLVQSFKGSTVYVYSVHAGTELPDDLILVHEFGDHYSLQASREMTVEELNAKITDFLNSKGECLTKEEWQQRYPQATE
;
A
#
# COMPACT_ATOMS: atom_id res chain seq x y z
N MET A 1 24.65 -8.95 17.13
CA MET A 1 24.98 -7.83 16.22
C MET A 1 23.70 -7.44 15.50
N SER A 2 23.19 -6.25 15.79
CA SER A 2 21.92 -5.75 15.26
C SER A 2 22.07 -5.46 13.77
N TYR A 3 21.32 -6.15 12.91
CA TYR A 3 21.26 -5.85 11.48
C TYR A 3 20.51 -4.52 11.31
N ASN A 4 21.25 -3.42 11.28
CA ASN A 4 20.74 -2.13 10.84
C ASN A 4 20.61 -2.18 9.31
N ARG A 5 19.52 -2.77 8.82
CA ARG A 5 19.11 -2.69 7.41
C ARG A 5 18.41 -1.34 7.27
N PHE A 6 19.04 -0.44 6.54
CA PHE A 6 18.54 0.90 6.23
C PHE A 6 17.03 0.89 5.99
N ILE A 7 16.27 1.54 6.88
CA ILE A 7 14.90 1.94 6.59
C ILE A 7 14.99 2.93 5.44
N GLN A 8 14.71 2.50 4.22
CA GLN A 8 14.65 3.38 3.07
C GLN A 8 13.31 4.10 3.08
N SER A 9 13.32 5.40 2.83
CA SER A 9 12.10 6.18 2.71
C SER A 9 12.04 6.88 1.36
N PHE A 10 10.83 7.01 0.83
CA PHE A 10 10.60 7.47 -0.53
C PHE A 10 9.51 8.53 -0.55
N LYS A 11 9.71 9.54 -1.40
CA LYS A 11 8.69 10.51 -1.83
C LYS A 11 8.05 10.17 -3.17
N LYS A 12 8.58 9.14 -3.83
CA LYS A 12 8.10 8.61 -5.11
C LYS A 12 8.00 7.11 -4.99
N ILE A 13 6.87 6.54 -5.43
CA ILE A 13 6.64 5.10 -5.38
C ILE A 13 7.72 4.38 -6.20
N PRO A 14 8.55 3.50 -5.59
CA PRO A 14 9.72 2.96 -6.27
C PRO A 14 9.40 1.82 -7.25
N LYS A 15 8.21 1.23 -7.12
CA LYS A 15 7.71 0.08 -7.90
C LYS A 15 6.20 0.00 -7.73
N ASP A 16 5.50 -0.75 -8.58
CA ASP A 16 4.05 -0.93 -8.40
C ASP A 16 3.76 -1.54 -7.03
N LEU A 17 2.94 -0.86 -6.24
CA LEU A 17 2.57 -1.27 -4.89
C LEU A 17 1.06 -1.45 -4.77
N PHE A 18 0.69 -2.47 -4.02
CA PHE A 18 -0.67 -2.91 -3.83
C PHE A 18 -1.05 -2.86 -2.37
N ARG A 19 -2.27 -2.39 -2.12
CA ARG A 19 -2.87 -2.33 -0.80
C ARG A 19 -4.20 -3.04 -0.81
N LEU A 20 -4.31 -4.08 0.00
CA LEU A 20 -5.57 -4.76 0.23
C LEU A 20 -6.41 -3.99 1.26
N ASN A 21 -7.66 -3.72 0.88
CA ASN A 21 -8.64 -3.01 1.68
C ASN A 21 -9.95 -3.80 1.72
N THR A 22 -10.61 -3.79 2.87
CA THR A 22 -11.97 -4.34 3.05
C THR A 22 -13.07 -3.29 2.85
N SER A 23 -12.68 -2.02 2.74
CA SER A 23 -13.58 -0.91 2.46
C SER A 23 -12.86 0.17 1.66
N THR A 24 -13.62 1.04 0.99
CA THR A 24 -13.07 2.17 0.24
C THR A 24 -12.51 3.28 1.14
N THR A 25 -12.80 3.26 2.44
CA THR A 25 -12.26 4.20 3.44
C THR A 25 -11.14 3.54 4.25
N VAL A 26 -10.00 4.21 4.39
CA VAL A 26 -8.93 3.72 5.27
C VAL A 26 -9.26 4.08 6.72
N ARG A 27 -9.33 3.07 7.59
CA ARG A 27 -9.43 3.24 9.06
C ARG A 27 -8.38 2.37 9.72
N LEU A 28 -7.12 2.81 9.66
CA LEU A 28 -6.02 2.08 10.30
C LEU A 28 -5.30 2.97 11.33
N PRO A 29 -4.75 2.36 12.40
CA PRO A 29 -4.16 3.13 13.49
C PRO A 29 -2.88 3.86 13.08
N ASN A 30 -2.02 3.26 12.24
CA ASN A 30 -0.65 3.76 12.01
C ASN A 30 -0.20 3.62 10.55
N GLY A 31 -0.95 4.20 9.61
CA GLY A 31 -0.57 4.23 8.20
C GLY A 31 -1.11 3.06 7.37
N ALA A 32 -0.53 2.87 6.18
CA ALA A 32 -1.02 1.93 5.20
C ALA A 32 0.03 0.93 4.71
N SER A 33 -0.16 -0.34 5.08
CA SER A 33 0.57 -1.48 4.52
C SER A 33 0.36 -1.58 3.01
N MET A 34 1.47 -1.69 2.29
CA MET A 34 1.55 -1.88 0.84
C MET A 34 2.63 -2.92 0.52
N ARG A 35 2.46 -3.67 -0.56
CA ARG A 35 3.43 -4.66 -1.04
C ARG A 35 3.51 -4.63 -2.56
N PRO A 36 4.66 -4.97 -3.17
CA PRO A 36 4.72 -5.21 -4.60
C PRO A 36 3.93 -6.46 -4.98
N ASN A 37 3.92 -6.82 -6.26
CA ASN A 37 3.31 -8.06 -6.74
C ASN A 37 4.17 -9.28 -6.35
N SER A 38 4.32 -9.51 -5.04
CA SER A 38 5.08 -10.60 -4.45
C SER A 38 4.20 -11.83 -4.20
N VAL A 39 4.84 -12.97 -3.92
CA VAL A 39 4.15 -14.18 -3.46
C VAL A 39 3.29 -13.89 -2.22
N THR A 40 3.77 -13.06 -1.28
CA THR A 40 3.01 -12.67 -0.09
C THR A 40 1.76 -11.89 -0.46
N GLN A 41 1.87 -10.91 -1.36
CA GLN A 41 0.73 -10.10 -1.79
C GLN A 41 -0.31 -10.95 -2.54
N GLN A 42 0.14 -11.85 -3.41
CA GLN A 42 -0.72 -12.82 -4.09
C GLN A 42 -1.48 -13.68 -3.08
N ASN A 43 -0.77 -14.25 -2.08
CA ASN A 43 -1.39 -15.04 -1.03
C ASN A 43 -2.38 -14.23 -0.18
N LEU A 44 -2.09 -12.97 0.12
CA LEU A 44 -3.00 -12.08 0.85
C LEU A 44 -4.31 -11.86 0.10
N VAL A 45 -4.24 -11.55 -1.19
CA VAL A 45 -5.43 -11.35 -2.04
C VAL A 45 -6.22 -12.66 -2.18
N GLN A 46 -5.53 -13.78 -2.40
CA GLN A 46 -6.17 -15.09 -2.59
C GLN A 46 -6.86 -15.60 -1.31
N SER A 47 -6.18 -15.48 -0.16
CA SER A 47 -6.66 -16.02 1.13
C SER A 47 -7.83 -15.24 1.74
N PHE A 48 -8.09 -14.01 1.28
CA PHE A 48 -9.18 -13.21 1.80
C PHE A 48 -10.54 -13.80 1.40
N LYS A 49 -11.38 -14.12 2.40
CA LYS A 49 -12.69 -14.78 2.24
C LYS A 49 -13.91 -13.84 2.32
N GLY A 50 -13.68 -12.53 2.48
CA GLY A 50 -14.75 -11.54 2.53
C GLY A 50 -15.39 -11.27 1.17
N SER A 51 -16.68 -10.92 1.17
CA SER A 51 -17.47 -10.61 -0.03
C SER A 51 -17.12 -9.27 -0.69
N THR A 52 -16.30 -8.44 -0.04
CA THR A 52 -15.90 -7.13 -0.56
C THR A 52 -14.43 -6.90 -0.24
N VAL A 53 -13.59 -7.07 -1.25
CA VAL A 53 -12.15 -6.82 -1.18
C VAL A 53 -11.79 -5.92 -2.35
N TYR A 54 -11.12 -4.83 -2.02
CA TYR A 54 -10.54 -3.93 -2.99
C TYR A 54 -9.02 -3.99 -2.88
N VAL A 55 -8.35 -3.99 -4.02
CA VAL A 55 -6.90 -3.87 -4.10
C VAL A 55 -6.61 -2.54 -4.77
N TYR A 56 -6.11 -1.58 -3.99
CA TYR A 56 -5.59 -0.35 -4.56
C TYR A 56 -4.21 -0.61 -5.15
N SER A 57 -4.06 -0.35 -6.44
CA SER A 57 -2.78 -0.38 -7.15
C SER A 57 -2.25 1.04 -7.29
N VAL A 58 -1.00 1.28 -6.93
CA VAL A 58 -0.32 2.55 -7.11
C VAL A 58 0.93 2.31 -7.93
N HIS A 59 1.02 2.96 -9.08
CA HIS A 59 2.09 2.72 -10.04
C HIS A 59 3.44 3.29 -9.60
N ALA A 60 4.50 2.60 -10.03
CA ALA A 60 5.86 3.09 -9.96
C ALA A 60 5.97 4.50 -10.53
N GLY A 61 6.70 5.35 -9.83
CA GLY A 61 6.91 6.74 -10.21
C GLY A 61 5.82 7.71 -9.74
N THR A 62 4.77 7.24 -9.06
CA THR A 62 3.76 8.13 -8.46
C THR A 62 4.39 8.98 -7.35
N GLU A 63 4.23 10.30 -7.44
CA GLU A 63 4.70 11.23 -6.39
C GLU A 63 3.74 11.20 -5.19
N LEU A 64 4.31 11.19 -3.99
CA LEU A 64 3.57 11.28 -2.73
C LEU A 64 3.32 12.74 -2.36
N PRO A 65 2.18 13.04 -1.73
CA PRO A 65 1.97 14.30 -1.04
C PRO A 65 3.09 14.61 -0.03
N ASP A 66 3.38 15.90 0.19
CA ASP A 66 4.45 16.33 1.10
C ASP A 66 4.26 15.82 2.53
N ASP A 67 3.01 15.63 2.95
CA ASP A 67 2.62 15.16 4.27
C ASP A 67 2.60 13.63 4.42
N LEU A 68 2.89 12.88 3.35
CA LEU A 68 3.05 11.41 3.36
C LEU A 68 4.48 10.98 3.04
N ILE A 69 4.88 9.82 3.55
CA ILE A 69 6.16 9.19 3.25
C ILE A 69 5.97 7.69 3.13
N LEU A 70 6.60 7.08 2.12
CA LEU A 70 6.62 5.63 1.99
C LEU A 70 7.88 5.10 2.63
N VAL A 71 7.73 4.22 3.61
CA VAL A 71 8.82 3.60 4.35
C VAL A 71 8.94 2.14 3.90
N HIS A 72 10.11 1.73 3.44
CA HIS A 72 10.44 0.33 3.23
C HIS A 72 10.94 -0.25 4.55
N GLU A 73 10.14 -1.15 5.11
CA GLU A 73 10.42 -1.73 6.42
C GLU A 73 11.30 -2.98 6.28
N PHE A 74 10.71 -4.10 5.86
CA PHE A 74 11.41 -5.36 5.73
C PHE A 74 10.82 -6.22 4.61
N GLY A 75 11.69 -6.88 3.85
CA GLY A 75 11.29 -7.78 2.78
C GLY A 75 10.51 -7.03 1.70
N ASP A 76 9.27 -7.44 1.47
CA ASP A 76 8.37 -6.83 0.50
C ASP A 76 7.40 -5.81 1.13
N HIS A 77 7.55 -5.53 2.43
CA HIS A 77 6.62 -4.67 3.16
C HIS A 77 7.01 -3.19 3.06
N TYR A 78 6.09 -2.40 2.53
CA TYR A 78 6.13 -0.95 2.54
C TYR A 78 5.00 -0.40 3.39
N SER A 79 5.24 0.74 4.02
CA SER A 79 4.29 1.39 4.91
C SER A 79 4.18 2.86 4.53
N LEU A 80 3.00 3.28 4.09
CA LEU A 80 2.69 4.69 3.83
C LEU A 80 2.30 5.35 5.15
N GLN A 81 3.10 6.32 5.59
CA GLN A 81 3.04 6.93 6.92
C GLN A 81 3.00 8.46 6.81
N ALA A 82 2.74 9.11 7.95
CA ALA A 82 2.83 10.56 8.07
C ALA A 82 4.31 11.00 7.97
N SER A 83 4.59 12.04 7.18
CA SER A 83 5.94 12.65 7.12
C SER A 83 6.14 13.77 8.15
N ARG A 84 5.05 14.21 8.79
CA ARG A 84 4.96 15.26 9.80
C ARG A 84 3.93 14.89 10.85
N GLU A 85 3.94 15.59 11.98
CA GLU A 85 2.92 15.41 13.01
C GLU A 85 1.52 15.72 12.46
N MET A 86 0.59 14.80 12.71
CA MET A 86 -0.84 14.88 12.38
C MET A 86 -1.61 13.84 13.20
N THR A 87 -2.93 13.98 13.29
CA THR A 87 -3.79 13.00 13.95
C THR A 87 -3.94 11.72 13.12
N VAL A 88 -4.38 10.64 13.75
CA VAL A 88 -4.69 9.38 13.06
C VAL A 88 -5.83 9.57 12.06
N GLU A 89 -6.81 10.41 12.39
CA GLU A 89 -7.92 10.77 11.51
C GLU A 89 -7.44 11.52 10.27
N GLU A 90 -6.55 12.50 10.46
CA GLU A 90 -5.93 13.25 9.36
C GLU A 90 -5.11 12.33 8.46
N LEU A 91 -4.28 11.44 9.04
CA LEU A 91 -3.49 10.48 8.28
C LEU A 91 -4.37 9.55 7.45
N ASN A 92 -5.44 9.01 8.07
CA ASN A 92 -6.39 8.14 7.37
C ASN A 92 -7.10 8.86 6.22
N ALA A 93 -7.49 10.12 6.41
CA ALA A 93 -8.08 10.94 5.36
C ALA A 93 -7.08 11.16 4.22
N LYS A 94 -5.85 11.57 4.53
CA LYS A 94 -4.78 11.79 3.54
C LYS A 94 -4.44 10.55 2.73
N ILE A 95 -4.34 9.39 3.38
CA ILE A 95 -4.09 8.12 2.70
C ILE A 95 -5.30 7.77 1.81
N THR A 96 -6.52 7.93 2.30
CA THR A 96 -7.73 7.66 1.51
C THR A 96 -7.79 8.55 0.27
N ASP A 97 -7.54 9.85 0.43
CA ASP A 97 -7.51 10.82 -0.66
C ASP A 97 -6.40 10.48 -1.68
N PHE A 98 -5.22 10.13 -1.21
CA PHE A 98 -4.12 9.69 -2.07
C PHE A 98 -4.49 8.44 -2.88
N LEU A 99 -5.01 7.40 -2.23
CA LEU A 99 -5.40 6.16 -2.90
C LEU A 99 -6.54 6.38 -3.90
N ASN A 100 -7.52 7.22 -3.57
CA ASN A 100 -8.63 7.54 -4.46
C ASN A 100 -8.21 8.41 -5.65
N SER A 101 -7.20 9.26 -5.49
CA SER A 101 -6.78 10.21 -6.54
C SER A 101 -5.64 9.71 -7.41
N LYS A 102 -4.75 8.87 -6.87
CA LYS A 102 -3.55 8.36 -7.55
C LYS A 102 -3.51 6.85 -7.70
N GLY A 103 -4.30 6.13 -6.91
CA GLY A 103 -4.43 4.69 -7.03
C GLY A 103 -5.56 4.28 -7.97
N GLU A 104 -5.45 3.06 -8.48
CA GLU A 104 -6.53 2.37 -9.16
C GLU A 104 -7.17 1.37 -8.18
N CYS A 105 -8.47 1.49 -7.96
CA CYS A 105 -9.23 0.59 -7.09
C CYS A 105 -9.73 -0.60 -7.92
N LEU A 106 -9.19 -1.78 -7.67
CA LEU A 106 -9.56 -3.02 -8.36
C LEU A 106 -10.34 -3.93 -7.42
N THR A 107 -11.32 -4.66 -7.94
CA THR A 107 -11.88 -5.84 -7.26
C THR A 107 -10.82 -6.94 -7.17
N LYS A 108 -11.05 -7.94 -6.31
CA LYS A 108 -10.20 -9.13 -6.21
C LYS A 108 -10.05 -9.81 -7.57
N GLU A 109 -11.15 -9.98 -8.29
CA GLU A 109 -11.21 -10.68 -9.57
C GLU A 109 -10.44 -9.90 -10.66
N GLU A 110 -10.66 -8.59 -10.75
CA GLU A 110 -9.92 -7.73 -11.70
C GLU A 110 -8.43 -7.73 -11.42
N TRP A 111 -8.04 -7.66 -10.14
CA TRP A 111 -6.64 -7.71 -9.74
C TRP A 111 -6.00 -9.05 -10.10
N GLN A 112 -6.68 -10.18 -9.85
CA GLN A 112 -6.19 -11.52 -10.19
C GLN A 112 -6.08 -11.73 -11.71
N GLN A 113 -7.00 -11.18 -12.50
CA GLN A 113 -6.90 -11.24 -13.97
C GLN A 113 -5.71 -10.44 -14.49
N ARG A 114 -5.44 -9.26 -13.91
CA ARG A 114 -4.37 -8.37 -14.35
C ARG A 114 -2.98 -8.80 -13.85
N TYR A 115 -2.93 -9.34 -12.64
CA TYR A 115 -1.70 -9.80 -11.98
C TYR A 115 -1.84 -11.30 -11.64
N PRO A 116 -1.80 -12.19 -12.65
CA PRO A 116 -2.11 -13.61 -12.45
C PRO A 116 -1.04 -14.37 -11.66
N GLN A 117 0.19 -13.86 -11.61
CA GLN A 117 1.33 -14.47 -10.91
C GLN A 117 2.20 -13.40 -10.27
N ALA A 118 2.94 -13.77 -9.22
CA ALA A 118 3.94 -12.91 -8.61
C ALA A 118 5.08 -12.60 -9.59
N THR A 119 5.60 -11.37 -9.52
CA THR A 119 6.71 -10.88 -10.35
C THR A 119 7.92 -10.44 -9.51
N GLU A 120 7.81 -10.48 -8.17
CA GLU A 120 8.90 -10.23 -7.22
C GLU A 120 9.08 -11.37 -6.22
#